data_AF-A0A934LVY0-F1
#
_entry.id   AF-A0A934LVY0-F1
#
_cell.length_a   1.000
_cell.length_b   1.000
_cell.length_c   1.000
_cell.angle_alpha   90.00
_cell.angle_beta   90.00
_cell.angle_gamma   90.00
#
_symmetry.space_group_name_H-M   'P 1'
#
loop_
_entity.id
_entity.type
_entity.pdbx_description
1 polymer ?
#
loop_
_entity_poly.entity_id
_entity_poly.type
_entity_poly.pdbx_seq_one_letter_code
_entity_poly.pdbx_strand_id
1 'polypeptide(L)'
;MRGKSGIGATLGAAIAAAGILLAACGGNAQPSVVPLPPTETATMLPIPTASRVAVVSSPTPAPMITLPPVTPSPGPSPTNPLASTPTPAPATLTATWVPTLAGVSVEYFTTDVESVKPGENVTLYWSVRGADAVRIYRVDEADERLWRWDVNTSGQITVSTRSGDRDVARFLISAETAGAAAAEQPLLIPLLCPEVWFFDPAPDACPAAPPQLSIQAEQTFERGRMIWVEAQDRIYVIFEDGNTPQWAQYPDNFAEGDPERDDALIPPAGLTQPVRGFGLIWRSNLRVQERLGWAASPEVGFEGLLQSDSAEPSVATLYLRAREGDILALNAFTSEWELLPLAAVDNPISP
;
A
#
# COMPACT_ATOMS: atom_id res chain seq x y z
N MET A 1 24.77 54.85 32.76
CA MET A 1 25.24 56.19 32.35
C MET A 1 26.62 56.07 31.70
N ARG A 2 26.82 56.84 30.62
CA ARG A 2 28.05 57.06 29.83
C ARG A 2 28.47 55.98 28.83
N GLY A 3 28.17 56.26 27.57
CA GLY A 3 28.92 55.79 26.41
C GLY A 3 30.03 56.77 25.97
N LYS A 4 30.73 56.36 24.91
CA LYS A 4 31.56 57.08 23.91
C LYS A 4 32.07 55.96 22.98
N SER A 5 31.75 55.83 21.69
CA SER A 5 31.76 56.72 20.52
C SER A 5 33.10 57.41 20.25
N GLY A 6 33.74 57.00 19.14
CA GLY A 6 34.40 57.93 18.22
C GLY A 6 35.73 57.49 17.56
N ILE A 7 35.71 57.52 16.20
CA ILE A 7 36.80 57.90 15.26
C ILE A 7 37.76 56.75 14.87
N GLY A 8 38.03 56.36 13.62
CA GLY A 8 37.82 56.97 12.30
C GLY A 8 39.17 57.29 11.64
N ALA A 9 39.61 56.51 10.63
CA ALA A 9 40.63 56.95 9.65
C ALA A 9 40.71 56.00 8.43
N THR A 10 40.24 56.51 7.30
CA THR A 10 40.48 56.07 5.92
C THR A 10 41.89 56.41 5.44
N LEU A 11 42.53 55.55 4.64
CA LEU A 11 43.45 55.96 3.57
C LEU A 11 43.45 54.91 2.46
N GLY A 12 43.28 55.36 1.21
CA GLY A 12 43.25 54.52 0.02
C GLY A 12 44.44 54.75 -0.91
N ALA A 13 44.30 54.13 -2.10
CA ALA A 13 45.06 54.24 -3.34
C ALA A 13 46.32 53.36 -3.48
N ALA A 14 46.70 52.83 -4.65
CA ALA A 14 46.07 52.56 -5.95
C ALA A 14 47.17 51.96 -6.88
N ILE A 15 46.75 51.08 -7.81
CA ILE A 15 47.30 50.85 -9.17
C ILE A 15 48.67 50.17 -9.36
N ALA A 16 48.66 49.02 -10.06
CA ALA A 16 49.49 48.80 -11.25
C ALA A 16 48.88 47.69 -12.13
N ALA A 17 48.54 48.04 -13.37
CA ALA A 17 48.08 47.16 -14.43
C ALA A 17 49.26 46.73 -15.32
N ALA A 18 49.22 45.51 -15.84
CA ALA A 18 49.96 45.12 -17.05
C ALA A 18 49.23 43.96 -17.74
N GLY A 19 48.69 44.22 -18.93
CA GLY A 19 48.08 43.23 -19.81
C GLY A 19 49.07 42.72 -20.85
N ILE A 20 48.85 41.49 -21.33
CA ILE A 20 49.33 40.99 -22.63
C ILE A 20 48.20 40.17 -23.27
N LEU A 21 47.83 40.59 -24.47
CA LEU A 21 46.95 39.95 -25.47
C LEU A 21 47.73 38.92 -26.30
N LEU A 22 47.06 37.85 -26.76
CA LEU A 22 47.20 37.12 -28.04
C LEU A 22 46.10 36.02 -28.08
N ALA A 23 45.00 36.20 -28.82
CA ALA A 23 44.69 35.61 -30.15
C ALA A 23 44.81 34.06 -30.18
N ALA A 24 43.74 33.26 -30.20
CA ALA A 24 42.70 33.02 -31.24
C ALA A 24 42.85 31.62 -31.87
N CYS A 25 41.72 30.89 -31.95
CA CYS A 25 41.38 29.65 -32.69
C CYS A 25 40.61 28.74 -31.71
N GLY A 26 39.32 28.47 -31.85
CA GLY A 26 38.59 28.05 -33.04
C GLY A 26 37.99 26.68 -32.70
N GLY A 27 36.69 26.63 -32.41
CA GLY A 27 36.03 25.38 -31.98
C GLY A 27 34.62 25.54 -31.42
N ASN A 28 33.78 26.40 -32.01
CA ASN A 28 32.33 26.31 -31.78
C ASN A 28 31.79 25.16 -32.64
N ALA A 29 31.89 23.93 -32.14
CA ALA A 29 31.14 22.80 -32.65
C ALA A 29 29.98 22.56 -31.69
N GLN A 30 28.85 23.24 -31.91
CA GLN A 30 27.58 22.78 -31.36
C GLN A 30 27.25 21.45 -32.07
N PRO A 31 26.97 20.35 -31.36
CA PRO A 31 26.50 19.14 -32.01
C PRO A 31 25.13 19.42 -32.61
N SER A 32 25.06 19.50 -33.94
CA SER A 32 23.80 19.47 -34.68
C SER A 32 23.24 18.06 -34.59
N VAL A 33 22.39 17.80 -33.60
CA VAL A 33 21.59 16.58 -33.55
C VAL A 33 20.54 16.69 -34.64
N VAL A 34 20.75 15.97 -35.74
CA VAL A 34 19.71 15.76 -36.76
C VAL A 34 18.67 14.82 -36.16
N PRO A 35 17.39 15.22 -36.01
CA PRO A 35 16.36 14.30 -35.59
C PRO A 35 16.12 13.31 -36.73
N LEU A 36 16.39 12.03 -36.50
CA LEU A 36 15.89 10.97 -37.36
C LEU A 36 14.36 10.91 -37.18
N PRO A 37 13.57 10.79 -38.26
CA PRO A 37 12.14 10.57 -38.13
C PRO A 37 11.87 9.25 -37.40
N PRO A 38 10.81 9.16 -36.56
CA PRO A 38 10.49 7.96 -35.83
C PRO A 38 10.28 6.80 -36.80
N THR A 39 10.97 5.68 -36.56
CA THR A 39 10.69 4.42 -37.24
C THR A 39 9.38 3.87 -36.67
N GLU A 40 8.37 3.69 -37.51
CA GLU A 40 7.12 3.04 -37.10
C GLU A 40 7.42 1.62 -36.63
N THR A 41 7.40 1.45 -35.31
CA THR A 41 7.39 0.13 -34.69
C THR A 41 5.97 -0.40 -34.81
N ALA A 42 5.79 -1.48 -35.57
CA ALA A 42 4.51 -2.15 -35.69
C ALA A 42 4.01 -2.55 -34.30
N THR A 43 2.93 -1.90 -33.84
CA THR A 43 2.22 -2.29 -32.61
C THR A 43 1.61 -3.67 -32.82
N MET A 44 2.08 -4.67 -32.08
CA MET A 44 1.39 -5.95 -32.01
C MET A 44 0.01 -5.73 -31.37
N LEU A 45 -1.04 -6.06 -32.13
CA LEU A 45 -2.40 -6.15 -31.60
C LEU A 45 -2.44 -7.20 -30.48
N PRO A 46 -3.12 -6.95 -29.36
CA PRO A 46 -3.31 -7.98 -28.34
C PRO A 46 -4.10 -9.15 -28.93
N ILE A 47 -3.57 -10.35 -28.74
CA ILE A 47 -4.27 -11.61 -28.97
C ILE A 47 -5.44 -11.65 -27.98
N PRO A 48 -6.68 -12.00 -28.38
CA PRO A 48 -7.77 -12.14 -27.43
C PRO A 48 -7.42 -13.26 -26.43
N THR A 49 -7.20 -12.89 -25.18
CA THR A 49 -7.03 -13.83 -24.07
C THR A 49 -8.29 -14.67 -23.94
N ALA A 50 -8.11 -16.00 -23.97
CA ALA A 50 -9.19 -16.97 -23.81
C ALA A 50 -9.95 -16.71 -22.49
N SER A 51 -11.26 -16.46 -22.60
CA SER A 51 -12.16 -16.34 -21.47
C SER A 51 -12.09 -17.59 -20.59
N ARG A 52 -11.78 -17.38 -19.31
CA ARG A 52 -11.82 -18.42 -18.28
C ARG A 52 -13.25 -18.95 -18.19
N VAL A 53 -13.42 -20.25 -18.41
CA VAL A 53 -14.68 -20.96 -18.21
C VAL A 53 -15.11 -20.78 -16.76
N ALA A 54 -16.28 -20.18 -16.56
CA ALA A 54 -16.94 -20.14 -15.27
C ALA A 54 -17.16 -21.57 -14.76
N VAL A 55 -16.70 -21.84 -13.54
CA VAL A 55 -17.01 -23.08 -12.82
C VAL A 55 -18.52 -23.10 -12.60
N VAL A 56 -19.18 -24.02 -13.28
CA VAL A 56 -20.60 -24.32 -13.12
C VAL A 56 -20.84 -24.70 -11.65
N SER A 57 -21.59 -23.86 -10.94
CA SER A 57 -22.20 -24.25 -9.68
C SER A 57 -23.16 -25.40 -9.97
N SER A 58 -23.05 -26.48 -9.19
CA SER A 58 -23.88 -27.68 -9.27
C SER A 58 -25.37 -27.36 -9.47
N PRO A 59 -26.07 -28.05 -10.38
CA PRO A 59 -27.50 -27.84 -10.57
C PRO A 59 -28.27 -28.36 -9.35
N THR A 60 -28.92 -27.45 -8.63
CA THR A 60 -30.06 -27.79 -7.78
C THR A 60 -31.16 -28.40 -8.67
N PRO A 61 -31.72 -29.57 -8.36
CA PRO A 61 -32.67 -30.24 -9.24
C PRO A 61 -33.98 -29.43 -9.36
N ALA A 62 -34.24 -28.92 -10.57
CA ALA A 62 -35.54 -28.42 -10.98
C ALA A 62 -36.49 -29.60 -11.25
N PRO A 63 -37.81 -29.48 -10.98
CA PRO A 63 -38.76 -30.55 -11.25
C PRO A 63 -38.85 -30.84 -12.75
N MET A 64 -38.71 -32.13 -13.08
CA MET A 64 -38.82 -32.66 -14.43
C MET A 64 -40.26 -32.51 -14.93
N ILE A 65 -40.48 -31.72 -15.98
CA ILE A 65 -41.75 -31.75 -16.72
C ILE A 65 -41.69 -32.96 -17.66
N THR A 66 -42.33 -34.05 -17.25
CA THR A 66 -42.50 -35.25 -18.06
C THR A 66 -43.52 -34.94 -19.17
N LEU A 67 -43.05 -34.77 -20.40
CA LEU A 67 -43.92 -34.73 -21.58
C LEU A 67 -44.51 -36.13 -21.81
N PRO A 68 -45.83 -36.28 -22.00
CA PRO A 68 -46.41 -37.57 -22.34
C PRO A 68 -45.94 -38.02 -23.73
N PRO A 69 -45.77 -39.34 -23.96
CA PRO A 69 -45.29 -39.86 -25.24
C PRO A 69 -46.31 -39.61 -26.35
N VAL A 70 -45.84 -39.06 -27.48
CA VAL A 70 -46.66 -38.88 -28.69
C VAL A 70 -46.58 -40.17 -29.52
N THR A 71 -47.68 -40.92 -29.53
CA THR A 71 -47.86 -42.10 -30.38
C THR A 71 -48.13 -41.66 -31.84
N PRO A 72 -47.54 -42.32 -32.85
CA PRO A 72 -47.76 -41.96 -34.25
C PRO A 72 -49.19 -42.27 -34.71
N SER A 73 -49.81 -41.30 -35.38
CA SER A 73 -51.15 -41.41 -35.97
C SER A 73 -51.17 -42.44 -37.13
N PRO A 74 -52.13 -43.37 -37.17
CA PRO A 74 -52.41 -44.18 -38.35
C PRO A 74 -53.16 -43.36 -39.42
N GLY A 75 -52.97 -43.72 -40.69
CA GLY A 75 -53.57 -43.09 -41.86
C GLY A 75 -55.11 -43.15 -41.93
N PRO A 76 -55.71 -42.51 -42.95
CA PRO A 76 -57.14 -42.24 -43.01
C PRO A 76 -57.94 -43.51 -43.32
N SER A 77 -59.00 -43.75 -42.55
CA SER A 77 -60.04 -44.75 -42.83
C SER A 77 -61.42 -44.20 -42.43
N PRO A 78 -62.50 -44.55 -43.16
CA PRO A 78 -63.65 -43.68 -43.34
C PRO A 78 -64.70 -43.72 -42.21
N THR A 79 -65.41 -42.60 -42.16
CA THR A 79 -66.54 -42.15 -41.34
C THR A 79 -67.57 -43.20 -40.95
N ASN A 80 -67.88 -43.29 -39.65
CA ASN A 80 -69.11 -43.87 -39.12
C ASN A 80 -69.95 -42.73 -38.48
N PRO A 81 -71.19 -42.44 -38.92
CA PRO A 81 -71.85 -41.16 -38.63
C PRO A 81 -72.72 -41.12 -37.36
N LEU A 82 -72.56 -42.04 -36.39
CA LEU A 82 -73.43 -42.12 -35.21
C LEU A 82 -72.65 -42.45 -33.93
N ALA A 83 -71.90 -41.49 -33.40
CA ALA A 83 -71.40 -41.54 -32.02
C ALA A 83 -71.46 -40.15 -31.37
N SER A 84 -72.02 -40.12 -30.16
CA SER A 84 -72.31 -38.92 -29.37
C SER A 84 -71.05 -38.19 -28.90
N THR A 85 -71.00 -36.88 -29.14
CA THR A 85 -69.93 -35.96 -28.72
C THR A 85 -69.95 -35.77 -27.19
N PRO A 86 -68.88 -36.11 -26.44
CA PRO A 86 -68.73 -35.61 -25.09
C PRO A 86 -68.23 -34.15 -25.14
N THR A 87 -69.03 -33.23 -24.61
CA THR A 87 -68.63 -31.83 -24.38
C THR A 87 -67.51 -31.80 -23.33
N PRO A 88 -66.31 -31.26 -23.63
CA PRO A 88 -65.29 -31.05 -22.61
C PRO A 88 -65.79 -30.00 -21.60
N ALA A 89 -65.68 -30.30 -20.31
CA ALA A 89 -65.98 -29.35 -19.24
C ALA A 89 -65.09 -28.09 -19.38
N PRO A 90 -65.60 -26.89 -19.04
CA PRO A 90 -64.82 -25.67 -19.14
C PRO A 90 -63.59 -25.74 -18.23
N ALA A 91 -62.42 -25.37 -18.78
CA ALA A 91 -61.18 -25.31 -18.03
C ALA A 91 -61.28 -24.25 -16.93
N THR A 92 -61.17 -24.67 -15.67
CA THR A 92 -61.01 -23.77 -14.53
C THR A 92 -59.62 -23.15 -14.62
N LEU A 93 -59.54 -21.83 -14.79
CA LEU A 93 -58.27 -21.10 -14.74
C LEU A 93 -57.76 -21.10 -13.29
N THR A 94 -56.82 -21.97 -12.98
CA THR A 94 -56.05 -21.89 -11.73
C THR A 94 -55.07 -20.74 -11.86
N ALA A 95 -55.22 -19.70 -11.03
CA ALA A 95 -54.27 -18.59 -10.98
C ALA A 95 -52.86 -19.13 -10.67
N THR A 96 -51.96 -18.98 -11.64
CA THR A 96 -50.53 -19.18 -11.42
C THR A 96 -50.04 -18.03 -10.55
N TRP A 97 -49.74 -18.30 -9.28
CA TRP A 97 -49.03 -17.35 -8.44
C TRP A 97 -47.67 -17.07 -9.08
N VAL A 98 -47.52 -15.88 -9.66
CA VAL A 98 -46.20 -15.34 -9.98
C VAL A 98 -45.55 -15.04 -8.63
N PRO A 99 -44.37 -15.59 -8.29
CA PRO A 99 -43.64 -15.14 -7.12
C PRO A 99 -43.38 -13.65 -7.33
N THR A 100 -44.08 -12.81 -6.58
CA THR A 100 -43.75 -11.39 -6.51
C THR A 100 -42.38 -11.35 -5.85
N LEU A 101 -41.37 -10.80 -6.53
CA LEU A 101 -40.07 -10.50 -5.92
C LEU A 101 -40.33 -9.41 -4.86
N ALA A 102 -40.84 -9.82 -3.69
CA ALA A 102 -41.27 -8.94 -2.62
C ALA A 102 -40.13 -8.84 -1.62
N GLY A 103 -39.29 -7.83 -1.81
CA GLY A 103 -38.16 -7.55 -0.93
C GLY A 103 -37.35 -6.37 -1.43
N VAL A 104 -36.58 -5.77 -0.53
CA VAL A 104 -35.56 -4.78 -0.88
C VAL A 104 -34.43 -5.51 -1.61
N SER A 105 -34.00 -4.98 -2.76
CA SER A 105 -32.84 -5.51 -3.47
C SER A 105 -31.96 -4.39 -4.01
N VAL A 106 -30.64 -4.54 -3.85
CA VAL A 106 -29.64 -3.70 -4.53
C VAL A 106 -29.42 -4.32 -5.91
N GLU A 107 -29.80 -3.62 -6.98
CA GLU A 107 -29.62 -4.07 -8.37
C GLU A 107 -28.15 -3.94 -8.79
N TYR A 108 -27.52 -2.82 -8.42
CA TYR A 108 -26.08 -2.63 -8.53
C TYR A 108 -25.59 -1.57 -7.56
N PHE A 109 -24.31 -1.69 -7.17
CA PHE A 109 -23.55 -0.66 -6.49
C PHE A 109 -22.10 -0.74 -7.01
N THR A 110 -21.66 0.28 -7.73
CA THR A 110 -20.38 0.29 -8.46
C THR A 110 -19.78 1.69 -8.49
N THR A 111 -18.61 1.81 -9.11
CA THR A 111 -17.83 3.05 -9.24
C THR A 111 -17.34 3.25 -10.67
N ASP A 112 -16.93 4.47 -11.02
CA ASP A 112 -16.30 4.83 -12.31
C ASP A 112 -14.84 4.38 -12.47
N VAL A 113 -14.17 3.92 -11.41
CA VAL A 113 -12.74 3.63 -11.39
C VAL A 113 -12.46 2.22 -10.88
N GLU A 114 -11.45 1.54 -11.43
CA GLU A 114 -10.98 0.26 -10.90
C GLU A 114 -10.03 0.43 -9.72
N SER A 115 -9.36 1.59 -9.63
CA SER A 115 -8.51 1.98 -8.50
C SER A 115 -8.44 3.50 -8.39
N VAL A 116 -8.14 4.02 -7.19
CA VAL A 116 -8.09 5.47 -6.93
C VAL A 116 -6.97 5.82 -5.97
N LYS A 117 -6.39 7.02 -6.08
CA LYS A 117 -5.39 7.49 -5.09
C LYS A 117 -6.09 8.00 -3.83
N PRO A 118 -5.49 7.83 -2.63
CA PRO A 118 -5.99 8.46 -1.42
C PRO A 118 -6.11 9.99 -1.57
N GLY A 119 -7.26 10.55 -1.20
CA GLY A 119 -7.57 11.98 -1.35
C GLY A 119 -8.20 12.38 -2.67
N GLU A 120 -8.29 11.49 -3.66
CA GLU A 120 -8.98 11.76 -4.92
C GLU A 120 -10.49 11.52 -4.85
N ASN A 121 -11.20 12.11 -5.80
CA ASN A 121 -12.65 11.99 -5.92
C ASN A 121 -13.02 10.77 -6.77
N VAL A 122 -14.05 10.07 -6.33
CA VAL A 122 -14.60 8.88 -6.97
C VAL A 122 -16.12 9.01 -7.08
N THR A 123 -16.70 8.55 -8.18
CA THR A 123 -18.16 8.61 -8.40
C THR A 123 -18.77 7.24 -8.19
N LEU A 124 -19.65 7.14 -7.19
CA LEU A 124 -20.40 5.93 -6.89
C LEU A 124 -21.73 5.95 -7.64
N TYR A 125 -22.13 4.81 -8.18
CA TYR A 125 -23.39 4.60 -8.89
C TYR A 125 -24.17 3.47 -8.23
N TRP A 126 -25.47 3.68 -8.03
CA TRP A 126 -26.33 2.65 -7.45
C TRP A 126 -27.74 2.64 -8.03
N SER A 127 -28.38 1.48 -7.92
CA SER A 127 -29.82 1.32 -8.13
C SER A 127 -30.36 0.29 -7.15
N VAL A 128 -31.45 0.65 -6.49
CA VAL A 128 -32.11 -0.16 -5.47
C VAL A 128 -33.60 -0.25 -5.81
N ARG A 129 -34.19 -1.41 -5.58
CA ARG A 129 -35.60 -1.68 -5.79
C ARG A 129 -36.28 -2.02 -4.46
N GLY A 130 -37.49 -1.51 -4.28
CA GLY A 130 -38.35 -1.88 -3.13
C GLY A 130 -37.92 -1.28 -1.78
N ALA A 131 -37.08 -0.24 -1.77
CA ALA A 131 -36.66 0.47 -0.56
C ALA A 131 -37.40 1.80 -0.37
N ASP A 132 -37.71 2.13 0.88
CA ASP A 132 -38.23 3.45 1.28
C ASP A 132 -37.10 4.42 1.67
N ALA A 133 -35.97 3.88 2.15
CA ALA A 133 -34.79 4.64 2.52
C ALA A 133 -33.52 3.93 2.03
N VAL A 134 -32.60 4.69 1.43
CA VAL A 134 -31.29 4.18 0.97
C VAL A 134 -30.19 5.05 1.56
N ARG A 135 -29.16 4.40 2.09
CA ARG A 135 -28.03 5.05 2.76
C ARG A 135 -26.74 4.45 2.26
N ILE A 136 -25.76 5.30 1.97
CA ILE A 136 -24.39 4.87 1.72
C ILE A 136 -23.58 5.23 2.96
N TYR A 137 -22.78 4.28 3.43
CA TYR A 137 -21.85 4.47 4.52
C TYR A 137 -20.42 4.38 4.00
N ARG A 138 -19.55 5.19 4.60
CA ARG A 138 -18.13 4.88 4.62
C ARG A 138 -17.87 4.01 5.83
N VAL A 139 -17.15 2.91 5.61
CA VAL A 139 -16.78 2.00 6.69
C VAL A 139 -15.26 1.88 6.80
N ASP A 140 -14.76 1.52 7.98
CA ASP A 140 -13.36 1.15 8.16
C ASP A 140 -13.15 -0.36 8.00
N GLU A 141 -11.97 -0.86 8.38
CA GLU A 141 -11.63 -2.29 8.33
C GLU A 141 -12.47 -3.14 9.30
N ALA A 142 -13.00 -2.55 10.38
CA ALA A 142 -13.84 -3.23 11.37
C ALA A 142 -15.34 -3.12 11.03
N ASP A 143 -15.69 -2.70 9.81
CA ASP A 143 -17.04 -2.38 9.35
C ASP A 143 -17.75 -1.30 10.20
N GLU A 144 -16.99 -0.46 10.93
CA GLU A 144 -17.56 0.65 11.69
C GLU A 144 -18.05 1.73 10.72
N ARG A 145 -19.28 2.21 10.90
CA ARG A 145 -19.92 3.21 10.03
C ARG A 145 -19.42 4.61 10.38
N LEU A 146 -18.34 5.03 9.71
CA LEU A 146 -17.64 6.30 9.94
C LEU A 146 -18.40 7.53 9.42
N TRP A 147 -19.09 7.38 8.29
CA TRP A 147 -19.83 8.49 7.67
C TRP A 147 -21.07 7.98 6.95
N ARG A 148 -22.11 8.82 6.85
CA ARG A 148 -23.39 8.49 6.22
C ARG A 148 -23.79 9.52 5.17
N TRP A 149 -24.24 9.03 4.02
CA TRP A 149 -24.95 9.79 3.00
C TRP A 149 -26.35 9.20 2.84
N ASP A 150 -27.39 10.03 3.04
CA ASP A 150 -28.77 9.68 2.73
C ASP A 150 -29.02 9.97 1.23
N VAL A 151 -29.42 8.94 0.47
CA VAL A 151 -29.49 9.00 -1.00
C VAL A 151 -30.83 8.49 -1.54
N ASN A 152 -31.13 8.80 -2.80
CA ASN A 152 -32.33 8.30 -3.48
C ASN A 152 -32.21 6.81 -3.83
N THR A 153 -33.28 6.19 -4.31
CA THR A 153 -33.30 4.77 -4.73
C THR A 153 -32.35 4.45 -5.87
N SER A 154 -32.08 5.41 -6.76
CA SER A 154 -31.02 5.33 -7.77
C SER A 154 -30.38 6.69 -7.98
N GLY A 155 -29.11 6.67 -8.40
CA GLY A 155 -28.38 7.90 -8.67
C GLY A 155 -26.88 7.70 -8.73
N GLN A 156 -26.20 8.84 -8.67
CA GLN A 156 -24.75 8.93 -8.57
C GLN A 156 -24.36 9.98 -7.54
N ILE A 157 -23.23 9.78 -6.88
CA ILE A 157 -22.65 10.72 -5.91
C ILE A 157 -21.14 10.72 -6.06
N THR A 158 -20.54 11.89 -6.09
CA THR A 158 -19.09 12.04 -6.04
C THR A 158 -18.66 12.19 -4.59
N VAL A 159 -17.76 11.31 -4.15
CA VAL A 159 -17.19 11.31 -2.80
C VAL A 159 -15.67 11.38 -2.90
N SER A 160 -15.02 12.06 -1.96
CA SER A 160 -13.56 12.04 -1.85
C SER A 160 -13.10 10.87 -0.99
N THR A 161 -12.11 10.10 -1.42
CA THR A 161 -11.37 9.22 -0.50
C THR A 161 -10.60 10.07 0.51
N ARG A 162 -10.28 9.52 1.68
CA ARG A 162 -9.46 10.23 2.67
C ARG A 162 -7.99 10.05 2.30
N SER A 163 -7.19 11.08 2.57
CA SER A 163 -5.73 10.98 2.46
C SER A 163 -5.12 9.92 3.39
N GLY A 164 -5.83 9.59 4.47
CA GLY A 164 -5.46 8.51 5.41
C GLY A 164 -6.01 7.13 5.04
N ASP A 165 -6.84 6.99 4.00
CA ASP A 165 -7.29 5.65 3.59
C ASP A 165 -6.08 4.87 3.03
N ARG A 166 -6.00 3.59 3.37
CA ARG A 166 -4.94 2.65 2.96
C ARG A 166 -5.58 1.40 2.36
N ASP A 167 -4.89 0.80 1.41
CA ASP A 167 -5.21 -0.46 0.70
C ASP A 167 -6.52 -0.46 -0.10
N VAL A 168 -7.65 -0.18 0.54
CA VAL A 168 -8.99 -0.22 -0.05
C VAL A 168 -9.88 0.86 0.57
N ALA A 169 -10.53 1.66 -0.27
CA ALA A 169 -11.64 2.52 0.14
C ALA A 169 -12.92 1.67 0.23
N ARG A 170 -13.50 1.61 1.44
CA ARG A 170 -14.67 0.77 1.74
C ARG A 170 -15.94 1.61 1.83
N PHE A 171 -16.92 1.23 1.02
CA PHE A 171 -18.27 1.80 1.04
C PHE A 171 -19.31 0.70 1.21
N LEU A 172 -20.40 1.00 1.90
CA LEU A 172 -21.50 0.07 2.11
C LEU A 172 -22.81 0.77 1.76
N ILE A 173 -23.56 0.23 0.80
CA ILE A 173 -24.94 0.68 0.60
C ILE A 173 -25.86 -0.18 1.45
N SER A 174 -26.83 0.46 2.11
CA SER A 174 -27.85 -0.18 2.94
C SER A 174 -29.21 0.37 2.53
N ALA A 175 -30.11 -0.52 2.14
CA ALA A 175 -31.43 -0.21 1.68
C ALA A 175 -32.47 -0.83 2.62
N GLU A 176 -33.41 -0.01 3.08
CA GLU A 176 -34.39 -0.38 4.10
C GLU A 176 -35.82 -0.08 3.62
N THR A 177 -36.77 -0.93 4.00
CA THR A 177 -38.21 -0.70 3.86
C THR A 177 -38.91 -1.20 5.11
N ALA A 178 -40.06 -0.60 5.45
CA ALA A 178 -40.83 -1.01 6.60
C ALA A 178 -41.32 -2.47 6.44
N GLY A 179 -40.87 -3.35 7.33
CA GLY A 179 -41.34 -4.75 7.37
C GLY A 179 -40.57 -5.73 6.47
N ALA A 180 -39.45 -5.33 5.87
CA ALA A 180 -38.52 -6.26 5.23
C ALA A 180 -37.10 -6.14 5.82
N ALA A 181 -36.27 -7.15 5.59
CA ALA A 181 -34.86 -7.10 5.94
C ALA A 181 -34.14 -6.04 5.09
N ALA A 182 -33.14 -5.38 5.69
CA ALA A 182 -32.29 -4.45 4.96
C ALA A 182 -31.44 -5.21 3.94
N ALA A 183 -31.32 -4.67 2.73
CA ALA A 183 -30.38 -5.18 1.74
C ALA A 183 -29.09 -4.35 1.82
N GLU A 184 -27.98 -5.00 2.12
CA GLU A 184 -26.68 -4.37 2.20
C GLU A 184 -25.73 -4.93 1.13
N GLN A 185 -24.93 -4.06 0.51
CA GLN A 185 -23.91 -4.46 -0.46
C GLN A 185 -22.63 -3.63 -0.25
N PRO A 186 -21.47 -4.27 -0.01
CA PRO A 186 -20.20 -3.57 0.06
C PRO A 186 -19.66 -3.25 -1.34
N LEU A 187 -18.92 -2.14 -1.42
CA LEU A 187 -18.10 -1.75 -2.56
C LEU A 187 -16.69 -1.46 -2.06
N LEU A 188 -15.74 -2.20 -2.60
CA LEU A 188 -14.32 -2.15 -2.26
C LEU A 188 -13.56 -1.59 -3.46
N ILE A 189 -12.94 -0.43 -3.29
CA ILE A 189 -12.17 0.24 -4.36
C ILE A 189 -10.69 0.18 -3.98
N PRO A 190 -9.85 -0.61 -4.69
CA PRO A 190 -8.41 -0.66 -4.45
C PRO A 190 -7.78 0.73 -4.50
N LEU A 191 -6.94 1.03 -3.51
CA LEU A 191 -6.19 2.28 -3.45
C LEU A 191 -4.81 2.10 -4.07
N LEU A 192 -4.44 3.01 -4.96
CA LEU A 192 -3.07 3.12 -5.44
C LEU A 192 -2.24 3.85 -4.40
N CYS A 193 -1.01 3.37 -4.16
CA CYS A 193 -0.12 4.07 -3.25
C CYS A 193 0.26 5.44 -3.83
N PRO A 194 0.10 6.53 -3.05
CA PRO A 194 0.52 7.86 -3.48
C PRO A 194 2.04 7.93 -3.60
N GLU A 195 2.73 7.18 -2.73
CA GLU A 195 4.19 7.08 -2.65
C GLU A 195 4.65 5.69 -3.07
N VAL A 196 5.91 5.61 -3.49
CA VAL A 196 6.56 4.36 -3.89
C VAL A 196 7.58 3.94 -2.84
N TRP A 197 7.69 2.64 -2.60
CA TRP A 197 8.73 2.08 -1.74
C TRP A 197 10.12 2.21 -2.38
N PHE A 198 11.14 2.48 -1.57
CA PHE A 198 12.52 2.61 -2.07
C PHE A 198 13.23 1.27 -2.35
N PHE A 199 12.54 0.16 -2.18
CA PHE A 199 13.07 -1.20 -2.31
C PHE A 199 12.05 -2.13 -2.97
N ASP A 200 12.53 -3.30 -3.42
CA ASP A 200 11.74 -4.35 -4.07
C ASP A 200 12.15 -5.73 -3.51
N PRO A 201 11.19 -6.64 -3.21
CA PRO A 201 9.75 -6.51 -3.39
C PRO A 201 9.11 -5.52 -2.41
N ALA A 202 8.23 -4.67 -2.92
CA ALA A 202 7.45 -3.74 -2.11
C ALA A 202 6.38 -4.48 -1.28
N PRO A 203 6.13 -4.08 -0.02
CA PRO A 203 5.04 -4.65 0.77
C PRO A 203 3.66 -4.21 0.23
N ASP A 204 2.62 -4.96 0.59
CA ASP A 204 1.23 -4.69 0.16
C ASP A 204 0.72 -3.34 0.70
N ALA A 205 1.16 -2.94 1.89
CA ALA A 205 0.78 -1.68 2.50
C ALA A 205 1.47 -0.49 1.81
N CYS A 206 0.75 0.61 1.67
CA CYS A 206 1.32 1.82 1.08
C CYS A 206 2.27 2.56 2.03
N PRO A 207 3.34 3.20 1.51
CA PRO A 207 4.19 4.04 2.33
C PRO A 207 3.43 5.28 2.82
N ALA A 208 3.73 5.71 4.03
CA ALA A 208 3.13 6.89 4.64
C ALA A 208 3.70 8.21 4.11
N ALA A 209 4.94 8.19 3.63
CA ALA A 209 5.67 9.35 3.13
C ALA A 209 6.71 8.91 2.08
N PRO A 210 7.26 9.84 1.28
CA PRO A 210 8.41 9.56 0.42
C PRO A 210 9.60 9.03 1.23
N PRO A 211 10.53 8.28 0.61
CA PRO A 211 11.71 7.79 1.31
C PRO A 211 12.59 8.96 1.76
N GLN A 212 13.02 8.91 3.00
CA GLN A 212 13.87 9.93 3.60
C GLN A 212 15.33 9.50 3.53
N LEU A 213 16.18 10.36 2.98
CA LEU A 213 17.63 10.21 3.02
C LEU A 213 18.16 10.61 4.39
N SER A 214 19.08 9.83 4.95
CA SER A 214 19.69 10.10 6.24
C SER A 214 21.13 9.61 6.27
N ILE A 215 21.99 10.32 6.98
CA ILE A 215 23.21 9.72 7.49
C ILE A 215 22.82 8.70 8.56
N GLN A 216 23.47 7.54 8.51
CA GLN A 216 23.28 6.45 9.45
C GLN A 216 24.64 5.94 9.91
N ALA A 217 24.68 5.29 11.07
CA ALA A 217 25.84 4.53 11.51
C ALA A 217 25.39 3.15 11.97
N GLU A 218 26.16 2.12 11.66
CA GLU A 218 25.87 0.75 12.07
C GLU A 218 27.07 0.13 12.78
N GLN A 219 26.78 -0.62 13.85
CA GLN A 219 27.76 -1.44 14.55
C GLN A 219 27.17 -2.82 14.86
N THR A 220 27.91 -3.87 14.52
CA THR A 220 27.50 -5.26 14.83
C THR A 220 28.03 -5.71 16.19
N PHE A 221 27.24 -6.53 16.86
CA PHE A 221 27.49 -7.11 18.18
C PHE A 221 27.44 -8.63 18.10
N GLU A 222 27.81 -9.32 19.18
CA GLU A 222 27.79 -10.79 19.23
C GLU A 222 26.40 -11.39 18.92
N ARG A 223 25.32 -10.70 19.30
CA ARG A 223 23.93 -11.18 19.18
C ARG A 223 22.98 -10.09 18.69
N GLY A 224 23.43 -9.26 17.76
CA GLY A 224 22.59 -8.24 17.16
C GLY A 224 23.38 -7.07 16.59
N ARG A 225 22.71 -5.93 16.45
CA ARG A 225 23.32 -4.71 15.92
C ARG A 225 22.65 -3.45 16.47
N MET A 226 23.37 -2.35 16.41
CA MET A 226 22.82 -1.02 16.62
C MET A 226 22.92 -0.20 15.34
N ILE A 227 21.88 0.58 15.05
CA ILE A 227 21.82 1.50 13.91
C ILE A 227 21.37 2.86 14.42
N TRP A 228 22.22 3.87 14.25
CA TRP A 228 21.87 5.27 14.48
C TRP A 228 21.33 5.89 13.20
N VAL A 229 20.26 6.67 13.31
CA VAL A 229 19.61 7.35 12.19
C VAL A 229 19.48 8.83 12.51
N GLU A 230 20.28 9.66 11.82
CA GLU A 230 20.35 11.11 12.04
C GLU A 230 18.98 11.79 11.86
N ALA A 231 18.25 11.42 10.79
CA ALA A 231 16.94 11.95 10.44
C ALA A 231 15.89 11.87 11.57
N GLN A 232 16.04 10.90 12.47
CA GLN A 232 15.11 10.65 13.56
C GLN A 232 15.74 10.91 14.94
N ASP A 233 17.05 11.19 14.98
CA ASP A 233 17.86 11.33 16.20
C ASP A 233 17.68 10.12 17.15
N ARG A 234 17.77 8.91 16.58
CA ARG A 234 17.48 7.66 17.28
C ARG A 234 18.48 6.57 16.97
N ILE A 235 18.70 5.73 17.99
CA ILE A 235 19.46 4.49 17.92
C ILE A 235 18.46 3.33 18.00
N TYR A 236 18.40 2.56 16.93
CA TYR A 236 17.68 1.30 16.84
C TYR A 236 18.59 0.17 17.28
N VAL A 237 18.11 -0.65 18.21
CA VAL A 237 18.79 -1.82 18.73
C VAL A 237 18.04 -3.05 18.25
N ILE A 238 18.70 -3.87 17.44
CA ILE A 238 18.14 -5.11 16.90
C ILE A 238 18.77 -6.27 17.64
N PHE A 239 17.95 -7.12 18.24
CA PHE A 239 18.35 -8.30 18.99
C PHE A 239 18.17 -9.56 18.13
N GLU A 240 19.25 -10.32 17.97
CA GLU A 240 19.28 -11.60 17.25
C GLU A 240 19.30 -12.79 18.25
N ASP A 241 18.85 -12.56 19.49
CA ASP A 241 18.87 -13.54 20.59
C ASP A 241 17.60 -14.41 20.68
N GLY A 242 16.62 -14.15 19.81
CA GLY A 242 15.32 -14.86 19.78
C GLY A 242 14.32 -14.44 20.87
N ASN A 243 14.64 -13.44 21.71
CA ASN A 243 13.75 -12.97 22.78
C ASN A 243 12.89 -11.75 22.36
N THR A 244 11.79 -11.52 23.06
CA THR A 244 10.87 -10.38 22.81
C THR A 244 11.06 -9.22 23.81
N PRO A 245 10.95 -7.95 23.39
CA PRO A 245 10.92 -7.48 22.00
C PRO A 245 12.22 -7.80 21.27
N GLN A 246 12.12 -8.07 19.96
CA GLN A 246 13.27 -8.39 19.13
C GLN A 246 14.03 -7.13 18.70
N TRP A 247 13.44 -5.95 18.85
CA TRP A 247 14.15 -4.68 18.66
C TRP A 247 13.66 -3.62 19.67
N ALA A 248 14.42 -2.56 19.82
CA ALA A 248 14.07 -1.40 20.65
C ALA A 248 14.67 -0.13 20.04
N GLN A 249 14.17 1.04 20.44
CA GLN A 249 14.72 2.33 20.04
C GLN A 249 15.02 3.20 21.25
N TYR A 250 16.07 4.01 21.14
CA TYR A 250 16.51 4.94 22.17
C TYR A 250 16.89 6.28 21.52
N PRO A 251 16.69 7.42 22.20
CA PRO A 251 17.29 8.68 21.77
C PRO A 251 18.81 8.61 21.87
N ASP A 252 19.52 9.30 20.98
CA ASP A 252 20.96 9.50 21.14
C ASP A 252 21.23 10.67 22.09
N ASN A 253 21.53 10.36 23.36
CA ASN A 253 21.82 11.36 24.37
C ASN A 253 23.32 11.62 24.55
N PHE A 254 24.18 11.08 23.69
CA PHE A 254 25.62 11.29 23.81
C PHE A 254 25.99 12.72 23.38
N ALA A 255 26.61 13.48 24.29
CA ALA A 255 27.10 14.82 24.00
C ALA A 255 28.63 14.83 23.82
N GLU A 256 29.13 15.79 23.04
CA GLU A 256 30.58 16.00 22.94
C GLU A 256 31.17 16.36 24.31
N GLY A 257 32.18 15.60 24.73
CA GLY A 257 32.80 15.71 26.04
C GLY A 257 32.32 14.66 27.06
N ASP A 258 31.26 13.91 26.75
CA ASP A 258 30.89 12.75 27.57
C ASP A 258 31.97 11.65 27.47
N PRO A 259 32.15 10.83 28.52
CA PRO A 259 33.05 9.68 28.45
C PRO A 259 32.66 8.74 27.32
N GLU A 260 33.49 8.66 26.28
CA GLU A 260 33.23 7.84 25.10
C GLU A 260 33.17 6.35 25.44
N ARG A 261 33.89 5.93 26.48
CA ARG A 261 34.02 4.54 26.91
C ARG A 261 34.20 4.44 28.43
N ASP A 262 34.23 3.22 28.95
CA ASP A 262 34.54 2.94 30.35
C ASP A 262 35.75 2.00 30.43
N ASP A 263 36.88 2.53 30.91
CA ASP A 263 38.16 1.81 31.01
C ASP A 263 38.13 0.62 31.98
N ALA A 264 37.14 0.53 32.87
CA ALA A 264 36.97 -0.62 33.76
C ALA A 264 36.37 -1.83 33.04
N LEU A 265 35.72 -1.63 31.88
CA LEU A 265 35.12 -2.68 31.07
C LEU A 265 36.13 -3.20 30.05
N ILE A 266 36.73 -4.35 30.35
CA ILE A 266 37.74 -4.97 29.50
C ILE A 266 37.06 -5.94 28.52
N PRO A 267 37.14 -5.71 27.19
CA PRO A 267 36.52 -6.60 26.23
C PRO A 267 37.25 -7.94 26.13
N PRO A 268 36.54 -9.05 25.85
CA PRO A 268 37.15 -10.32 25.48
C PRO A 268 38.00 -10.22 24.20
N ALA A 269 38.86 -11.20 23.98
CA ALA A 269 39.73 -11.23 22.81
C ALA A 269 38.92 -11.20 21.50
N GLY A 270 39.28 -10.30 20.59
CA GLY A 270 38.62 -10.14 19.28
C GLY A 270 37.34 -9.30 19.31
N LEU A 271 36.95 -8.78 20.47
CA LEU A 271 35.78 -7.92 20.64
C LEU A 271 36.20 -6.53 21.14
N THR A 272 35.30 -5.58 21.05
CA THR A 272 35.53 -4.19 21.46
C THR A 272 34.39 -3.66 22.31
N GLN A 273 34.68 -2.65 23.12
CA GLN A 273 33.64 -1.86 23.78
C GLN A 273 33.04 -0.89 22.76
N PRO A 274 31.71 -0.85 22.59
CA PRO A 274 31.07 0.20 21.80
C PRO A 274 31.35 1.57 22.43
N VAL A 275 31.46 2.59 21.58
CA VAL A 275 31.80 3.96 22.02
C VAL A 275 30.66 4.94 21.72
N ARG A 276 30.75 6.15 22.27
CA ARG A 276 29.83 7.27 21.99
C ARG A 276 28.35 6.89 22.22
N GLY A 277 27.44 7.19 21.29
CA GLY A 277 26.00 6.93 21.42
C GLY A 277 25.66 5.46 21.68
N PHE A 278 26.22 4.55 20.87
CA PHE A 278 26.08 3.11 21.08
C PHE A 278 26.65 2.65 22.41
N GLY A 279 27.85 3.16 22.75
CA GLY A 279 28.50 2.90 24.02
C GLY A 279 27.70 3.38 25.22
N LEU A 280 27.08 4.55 25.13
CA LEU A 280 26.27 5.11 26.21
C LEU A 280 25.04 4.22 26.48
N ILE A 281 24.29 3.83 25.44
CA ILE A 281 23.13 2.94 25.60
C ILE A 281 23.59 1.58 26.14
N TRP A 282 24.64 1.00 25.58
CA TRP A 282 25.14 -0.31 25.96
C TRP A 282 25.62 -0.36 27.42
N ARG A 283 26.29 0.69 27.91
CA ARG A 283 26.78 0.77 29.30
C ARG A 283 25.68 1.17 30.31
N SER A 284 24.69 1.96 29.88
CA SER A 284 23.63 2.46 30.76
C SER A 284 22.43 1.53 30.89
N ASN A 285 22.29 0.55 29.99
CA ASN A 285 21.16 -0.36 29.95
C ASN A 285 21.62 -1.82 29.99
N LEU A 286 21.59 -2.42 31.19
CA LEU A 286 22.03 -3.80 31.41
C LEU A 286 21.28 -4.80 30.51
N ARG A 287 20.00 -4.58 30.23
CA ARG A 287 19.23 -5.43 29.33
C ARG A 287 19.78 -5.40 27.91
N VAL A 288 20.16 -4.22 27.41
CA VAL A 288 20.78 -4.08 26.08
C VAL A 288 22.16 -4.73 26.09
N GLN A 289 22.95 -4.49 27.13
CA GLN A 289 24.29 -5.05 27.31
C GLN A 289 24.29 -6.58 27.25
N GLU A 290 23.46 -7.21 28.08
CA GLU A 290 23.39 -8.68 28.21
C GLU A 290 22.86 -9.33 26.94
N ARG A 291 21.85 -8.73 26.30
CA ARG A 291 21.24 -9.30 25.10
C ARG A 291 22.16 -9.20 23.89
N LEU A 292 22.79 -8.05 23.63
CA LEU A 292 23.69 -7.86 22.49
C LEU A 292 25.07 -8.51 22.66
N GLY A 293 25.62 -8.48 23.88
CA GLY A 293 27.03 -8.81 24.11
C GLY A 293 27.97 -7.69 23.68
N TRP A 294 29.24 -7.99 23.44
CA TRP A 294 30.25 -7.00 23.05
C TRP A 294 30.17 -6.63 21.56
N ALA A 295 30.77 -5.51 21.17
CA ALA A 295 30.83 -5.12 19.77
C ALA A 295 31.82 -6.02 19.02
N ALA A 296 31.35 -6.59 17.90
CA ALA A 296 32.11 -7.49 17.03
C ALA A 296 32.79 -6.74 15.87
N SER A 297 32.34 -5.53 15.56
CA SER A 297 32.91 -4.65 14.53
C SER A 297 32.98 -3.20 15.01
N PRO A 298 33.80 -2.35 14.37
CA PRO A 298 33.74 -0.90 14.59
C PRO A 298 32.44 -0.33 14.06
N GLU A 299 32.01 0.79 14.64
CA GLU A 299 30.95 1.62 14.10
C GLU A 299 31.36 2.19 12.72
N VAL A 300 30.45 2.09 11.75
CA VAL A 300 30.67 2.59 10.39
C VAL A 300 29.51 3.48 9.96
N GLY A 301 29.82 4.73 9.61
CA GLY A 301 28.88 5.67 9.02
C GLY A 301 28.63 5.40 7.53
N PHE A 302 27.39 5.57 7.09
CA PHE A 302 26.96 5.42 5.70
C PHE A 302 25.73 6.28 5.41
N GLU A 303 25.39 6.44 4.13
CA GLU A 303 24.14 7.08 3.72
C GLU A 303 23.08 6.01 3.51
N GLY A 304 21.95 6.14 4.20
CA GLY A 304 20.85 5.19 4.15
C GLY A 304 19.52 5.85 3.78
N LEU A 305 18.53 5.02 3.51
CA LEU A 305 17.14 5.45 3.31
C LEU A 305 16.27 4.83 4.39
N LEU A 306 15.23 5.57 4.76
CA LEU A 306 14.18 5.08 5.64
C LEU A 306 12.79 5.46 5.13
N GLN A 307 11.82 4.61 5.39
CA GLN A 307 10.41 4.85 5.05
C GLN A 307 9.51 4.01 5.96
N SER A 308 8.30 4.48 6.26
CA SER A 308 7.32 3.75 7.07
C SER A 308 6.01 3.55 6.31
N ASP A 309 5.24 2.54 6.70
CA ASP A 309 3.90 2.24 6.17
C ASP A 309 2.80 3.10 6.83
N SER A 310 3.05 3.60 8.04
CA SER A 310 2.17 4.45 8.80
C SER A 310 2.85 5.74 9.25
N ALA A 311 2.06 6.81 9.33
CA ALA A 311 2.47 8.08 9.94
C ALA A 311 2.44 8.03 11.46
N GLU A 312 1.73 7.06 12.04
CA GLU A 312 1.66 6.83 13.49
C GLU A 312 2.76 5.84 13.91
N PRO A 313 3.83 6.28 14.60
CA PRO A 313 4.99 5.44 14.85
C PRO A 313 4.71 4.21 15.71
N SER A 314 3.68 4.22 16.56
CA SER A 314 3.37 3.10 17.45
C SER A 314 2.79 1.87 16.75
N VAL A 315 2.31 2.04 15.52
CA VAL A 315 1.74 0.96 14.69
C VAL A 315 2.48 0.79 13.36
N ALA A 316 3.52 1.59 13.13
CA ALA A 316 4.27 1.57 11.90
C ALA A 316 5.25 0.39 11.84
N THR A 317 5.44 -0.13 10.64
CA THR A 317 6.65 -0.85 10.26
C THR A 317 7.62 0.16 9.67
N LEU A 318 8.78 0.30 10.30
CA LEU A 318 9.88 1.14 9.80
C LEU A 318 10.81 0.29 8.95
N TYR A 319 11.01 0.68 7.70
CA TYR A 319 11.96 0.06 6.79
C TYR A 319 13.23 0.90 6.71
N LEU A 320 14.37 0.28 7.02
CA LEU A 320 15.70 0.88 7.02
C LEU A 320 16.59 0.15 6.03
N ARG A 321 17.31 0.88 5.16
CA ARG A 321 18.40 0.29 4.40
C ARG A 321 19.63 0.15 5.30
N ALA A 322 20.05 -1.07 5.58
CA ALA A 322 21.28 -1.37 6.32
C ALA A 322 22.53 -1.09 5.48
N ARG A 323 23.71 -1.08 6.10
CA ARG A 323 24.99 -0.79 5.43
C ARG A 323 25.26 -1.71 4.24
N GLU A 324 24.88 -2.98 4.33
CA GLU A 324 25.13 -4.00 3.30
C GLU A 324 24.13 -3.95 2.15
N GLY A 325 23.14 -3.05 2.23
CA GLY A 325 22.09 -2.86 1.23
C GLY A 325 20.77 -3.54 1.59
N ASP A 326 20.80 -4.52 2.49
CA ASP A 326 19.62 -5.23 2.96
C ASP A 326 18.60 -4.29 3.61
N ILE A 327 17.33 -4.67 3.59
CA ILE A 327 16.25 -3.88 4.19
C ILE A 327 15.83 -4.50 5.51
N LEU A 328 15.98 -3.75 6.59
CA LEU A 328 15.46 -4.11 7.91
C LEU A 328 14.05 -3.55 8.06
N ALA A 329 13.08 -4.43 8.24
CA ALA A 329 11.71 -4.08 8.60
C ALA A 329 11.55 -4.20 10.12
N LEU A 330 11.25 -3.10 10.80
CA LEU A 330 11.06 -3.02 12.26
C LEU A 330 9.58 -2.76 12.57
N ASN A 331 8.85 -3.78 13.00
CA ASN A 331 7.42 -3.66 13.29
C ASN A 331 7.21 -3.17 14.73
N ALA A 332 6.63 -1.97 14.90
CA ALA A 332 6.41 -1.38 16.22
C ALA A 332 5.28 -2.04 17.01
N PHE A 333 4.30 -2.63 16.31
CA PHE A 333 3.15 -3.26 16.93
C PHE A 333 3.48 -4.63 17.51
N THR A 334 4.17 -5.49 16.75
CA THR A 334 4.58 -6.83 17.20
C THR A 334 5.92 -6.82 17.94
N SER A 335 6.70 -5.73 17.81
CA SER A 335 8.09 -5.65 18.28
C SER A 335 9.01 -6.71 17.67
N GLU A 336 8.68 -7.16 16.47
CA GLU A 336 9.47 -8.09 15.66
C GLU A 336 10.27 -7.32 14.61
N TRP A 337 11.35 -7.93 14.14
CA TRP A 337 12.08 -7.42 12.98
C TRP A 337 12.29 -8.52 11.95
N GLU A 338 12.44 -8.12 10.69
CA GLU A 338 12.74 -9.02 9.59
C GLU A 338 13.80 -8.39 8.68
N LEU A 339 14.67 -9.23 8.11
CA LEU A 339 15.57 -8.83 7.02
C LEU A 339 14.93 -9.22 5.70
N LEU A 340 14.57 -8.23 4.89
CA LEU A 340 14.01 -8.47 3.56
C LEU A 340 15.16 -8.66 2.56
N PRO A 341 15.17 -9.75 1.79
CA PRO A 341 16.17 -9.94 0.75
C PRO A 341 15.95 -8.91 -0.36
N LEU A 342 17.03 -8.27 -0.81
CA LEU A 342 16.99 -7.52 -2.06
C LEU A 342 16.73 -8.51 -3.20
N ALA A 343 15.83 -8.18 -4.12
CA ALA A 343 15.64 -8.97 -5.33
C ALA A 343 17.00 -9.22 -5.99
N ALA A 344 17.37 -10.49 -6.18
CA ALA A 344 18.55 -10.84 -6.93
C ALA A 344 18.40 -10.22 -8.33
N VAL A 345 19.34 -9.36 -8.71
CA VAL A 345 19.44 -8.91 -10.09
C VAL A 345 19.82 -10.14 -10.89
N ASP A 346 18.81 -10.86 -11.41
CA ASP A 346 19.02 -11.85 -12.45
C ASP A 346 19.77 -11.14 -13.56
N ASN A 347 21.05 -11.44 -13.66
CA ASN A 347 21.96 -10.86 -14.62
C ASN A 347 22.01 -11.86 -15.78
N PRO A 348 21.19 -11.73 -16.85
CA PRO A 348 21.37 -12.55 -18.02
C PRO A 348 22.57 -11.99 -18.81
N ILE A 349 23.76 -12.39 -18.38
CA ILE A 349 25.01 -12.29 -19.16
C ILE A 349 25.65 -13.66 -18.98
N SER A 350 25.94 -14.50 -19.97
CA SER A 350 26.04 -14.49 -21.44
C SER A 350 26.37 -15.97 -21.81
N PRO A 351 26.75 -16.34 -23.05
CA PRO A 351 26.65 -15.69 -24.36
C PRO A 351 25.75 -16.42 -25.37
#